data_AF-A0A3D3RM32-F1
#
_entry.id   AF-A0A3D3RM32-F1
#
_cell.length_a   1.000
_cell.length_b   1.000
_cell.length_c   1.000
_cell.angle_alpha   90.00
_cell.angle_beta   90.00
_cell.angle_gamma   90.00
#
_symmetry.space_group_name_H-M   'P 1'
#
loop_
_entity.id
_entity.type
_entity.pdbx_description
1 polymer ?
#
loop_
_entity_poly.entity_id
_entity_poly.type
_entity_poly.pdbx_seq_one_letter_code
_entity_poly.pdbx_strand_id
1 'polypeptide(L)'
;VRILEGDFEKACKGARKGDFIFFDSPYAPLNPTSFESYTKEGFDKASHIRLAKLFKKLSKRGCYCMLTNHDTELIRELYSEYNIEVVPVKRSINSDAKKRVGEEVIIRNYK
;
A
#
# COMPACT_ATOMS: atom_id res chain seq x y z
N VAL A 1 -6.36 20.19 -12.36
CA VAL A 1 -6.11 18.74 -12.12
C VAL A 1 -5.34 18.19 -13.31
N ARG A 2 -4.32 17.34 -13.09
CA ARG A 2 -3.60 16.63 -14.15
C ARG A 2 -3.94 15.14 -14.07
N ILE A 3 -4.40 14.57 -15.17
CA ILE A 3 -4.76 13.14 -15.27
C ILE A 3 -3.67 12.44 -16.07
N LEU A 4 -3.25 11.26 -15.60
CA LEU A 4 -2.20 10.45 -16.20
C LEU A 4 -2.66 9.00 -16.26
N GLU A 5 -2.18 8.28 -17.28
CA GLU A 5 -2.37 6.84 -17.42
C GLU A 5 -0.98 6.17 -17.47
N GLY A 6 -0.83 5.03 -16.78
CA GLY A 6 0.36 4.20 -16.82
C GLY A 6 0.93 3.87 -15.44
N ASP A 7 2.20 3.47 -15.42
CA ASP A 7 2.89 2.99 -14.22
C ASP A 7 3.06 4.07 -13.14
N PHE A 8 2.82 3.68 -11.88
CA PHE A 8 2.85 4.57 -10.71
C PHE A 8 4.20 5.26 -10.51
N GLU A 9 5.33 4.65 -10.87
CA GLU A 9 6.65 5.29 -10.74
C GLU A 9 6.78 6.48 -11.70
N LYS A 10 6.14 6.40 -12.87
CA LYS A 10 6.13 7.51 -13.84
C LYS A 10 5.30 8.68 -13.32
N ALA A 11 4.15 8.40 -12.70
CA ALA A 11 3.28 9.43 -12.12
C ALA A 11 4.00 10.25 -11.02
N CYS A 12 4.87 9.61 -10.24
CA CYS A 12 5.60 10.27 -9.14
C CYS A 12 6.91 10.96 -9.56
N LYS A 13 7.34 10.91 -10.84
CA LYS A 13 8.64 11.48 -11.27
C LYS A 13 8.80 12.95 -10.90
N GLY A 14 7.72 13.73 -11.06
CA GLY A 14 7.70 15.18 -10.84
C GLY A 14 7.59 15.61 -9.38
N ALA A 15 7.36 14.69 -8.43
CA ALA A 15 7.17 15.03 -7.02
C ALA A 15 8.43 15.64 -6.39
N ARG A 16 8.24 16.64 -5.53
CA ARG A 16 9.28 17.45 -4.90
C ARG A 16 9.13 17.47 -3.38
N LYS A 17 10.14 18.01 -2.69
CA LYS A 17 10.11 18.18 -1.25
C LYS A 17 8.87 18.98 -0.83
N GLY A 18 8.17 18.49 0.20
CA GLY A 18 6.95 19.11 0.72
C GLY A 18 5.66 18.61 0.07
N ASP A 19 5.72 17.91 -1.08
CA ASP A 19 4.53 17.32 -1.69
C ASP A 19 3.97 16.18 -0.82
N PHE A 20 2.65 16.07 -0.77
CA PHE A 20 1.95 14.94 -0.17
C PHE A 20 1.51 13.94 -1.23
N ILE A 21 1.84 12.67 -1.02
CA ILE A 21 1.58 11.58 -1.96
C ILE A 21 0.84 10.47 -1.21
N PHE A 22 -0.36 10.17 -1.68
CA PHE A 22 -1.19 9.09 -1.18
C PHE A 22 -1.16 7.90 -2.17
N PHE A 23 -0.87 6.72 -1.66
CA PHE A 23 -0.86 5.47 -2.42
C PHE A 23 -1.98 4.55 -1.94
N ASP A 24 -2.87 4.21 -2.86
CA ASP A 24 -3.92 3.20 -2.68
C ASP A 24 -3.76 2.15 -3.78
N SER A 25 -2.71 1.33 -3.66
CA SER A 25 -2.43 0.26 -4.61
C SER A 25 -3.39 -0.91 -4.38
N PRO A 26 -3.47 -1.88 -5.31
CA PRO A 26 -4.05 -3.18 -4.99
C PRO A 26 -3.46 -3.76 -3.69
N TYR A 27 -4.32 -4.38 -2.88
CA TYR A 27 -3.94 -4.81 -1.53
C TYR A 27 -3.22 -6.15 -1.61
N ALA A 28 -2.19 -6.32 -0.78
CA ALA A 28 -1.54 -7.61 -0.65
C ALA A 28 -2.57 -8.63 -0.14
N PRO A 29 -2.70 -9.82 -0.76
CA PRO A 29 -3.61 -10.84 -0.32
C PRO A 29 -3.34 -11.24 1.13
N LEU A 30 -4.41 -11.48 1.88
CA LEU A 30 -4.31 -11.95 3.27
C LEU A 30 -3.57 -13.29 3.41
N ASN A 31 -3.56 -14.11 2.36
CA ASN A 31 -2.87 -15.39 2.34
C ASN A 31 -1.75 -15.36 1.28
N PRO A 32 -0.47 -15.58 1.66
CA PRO A 32 0.66 -15.53 0.74
C PRO A 32 0.55 -16.47 -0.47
N THR A 33 -0.08 -17.64 -0.32
CA THR A 33 -0.28 -18.59 -1.44
C THR A 33 -1.23 -18.04 -2.50
N SER A 34 -2.02 -17.01 -2.17
CA SER A 34 -2.94 -16.38 -3.12
C SER A 34 -2.24 -15.46 -4.11
N PHE A 35 -0.98 -15.07 -3.90
CA PHE A 35 -0.23 -14.29 -4.89
C PHE A 35 -0.13 -15.02 -6.24
N GLU A 36 -0.06 -16.35 -6.23
CA GLU A 36 0.01 -17.16 -7.46
C GLU A 36 -1.36 -17.27 -8.17
N SER A 37 -2.46 -17.16 -7.42
CA SER A 37 -3.83 -17.33 -7.93
C SER A 37 -4.53 -16.01 -8.28
N TYR A 38 -4.08 -14.88 -7.72
CA TYR A 38 -4.68 -13.55 -7.88
C TYR A 38 -3.89 -12.63 -8.81
N THR A 39 -3.18 -13.18 -9.80
CA THR A 39 -2.53 -12.40 -10.87
C THR A 39 -3.50 -11.80 -11.89
N LYS A 40 -4.81 -11.77 -11.62
CA LYS A 40 -5.82 -11.20 -12.52
C LYS A 40 -5.67 -9.68 -12.76
N GLU A 41 -4.98 -8.95 -11.88
CA GLU A 41 -4.81 -7.48 -11.98
C GLU A 41 -3.35 -7.01 -12.13
N GLY A 42 -2.39 -7.93 -12.28
CA GLY A 42 -1.00 -7.60 -12.61
C GLY A 42 -0.16 -6.93 -11.51
N PHE A 43 -0.72 -6.66 -10.32
CA PHE A 43 0.02 -6.11 -9.18
C PHE A 43 0.48 -7.24 -8.24
N ASP A 44 1.64 -7.81 -8.57
CA ASP A 44 2.23 -8.94 -7.87
C ASP A 44 3.14 -8.51 -6.69
N LYS A 45 3.76 -9.50 -6.04
CA LYS A 45 4.76 -9.26 -4.97
C LYS A 45 5.90 -8.34 -5.44
N ALA A 46 6.35 -8.48 -6.70
CA ALA A 46 7.39 -7.63 -7.25
C ALA A 46 6.92 -6.17 -7.37
N SER A 47 5.65 -5.94 -7.69
CA SER A 47 5.02 -4.62 -7.74
C SER A 47 4.93 -3.97 -6.36
N HIS A 48 4.56 -4.74 -5.31
CA HIS A 48 4.63 -4.26 -3.92
C HIS A 48 6.06 -3.85 -3.52
N ILE A 49 7.07 -4.65 -3.89
CA ILE A 49 8.48 -4.33 -3.63
C ILE A 49 8.89 -3.05 -4.38
N ARG A 50 8.48 -2.88 -5.65
CA ARG A 50 8.74 -1.65 -6.42
C ARG A 50 8.10 -0.43 -5.76
N LEU A 51 6.86 -0.56 -5.30
CA LEU A 51 6.16 0.52 -4.61
C LEU A 51 6.87 0.90 -3.29
N ALA A 52 7.30 -0.07 -2.49
CA ALA A 52 8.04 0.20 -1.26
C ALA A 52 9.37 0.93 -1.52
N LYS A 53 10.09 0.54 -2.59
CA LYS A 53 11.31 1.25 -3.03
C LYS A 53 11.02 2.69 -3.47
N LEU A 54 9.95 2.91 -4.22
CA LEU A 54 9.51 4.25 -4.62
C LEU A 54 9.13 5.10 -3.40
N PHE A 55 8.35 4.54 -2.48
CA PHE A 55 7.97 5.17 -1.22
C PHE A 55 9.21 5.65 -0.47
N LYS A 56 10.22 4.77 -0.29
CA LYS A 56 11.51 5.12 0.33
C LYS A 56 12.27 6.21 -0.42
N LYS A 57 12.26 6.20 -1.75
CA LYS A 57 12.90 7.23 -2.58
C LYS A 57 12.22 8.60 -2.41
N LEU A 58 10.89 8.62 -2.36
CA LEU A 58 10.10 9.84 -2.16
C LEU A 58 10.25 10.38 -0.74
N SER A 59 10.28 9.50 0.27
CA SER A 59 10.61 9.86 1.66
C SER A 59 11.97 10.54 1.75
N LYS A 60 13.02 9.95 1.14
CA LYS A 60 14.36 10.56 1.10
C LYS A 60 14.41 11.89 0.36
N ARG A 61 13.51 12.11 -0.61
CA ARG A 61 13.37 13.38 -1.33
C ARG A 61 12.69 14.46 -0.46
N GLY A 62 12.13 14.09 0.69
CA GLY A 62 11.40 14.98 1.58
C GLY A 62 9.93 15.17 1.19
N CYS A 63 9.35 14.22 0.46
CA CYS A 63 7.91 14.17 0.24
C CYS A 63 7.24 13.52 1.46
N TYR A 64 6.02 13.93 1.78
CA TYR A 64 5.16 13.26 2.74
C TYR A 64 4.42 12.12 2.03
N CYS A 65 4.59 10.89 2.50
CA CYS A 65 4.01 9.71 1.87
C CYS A 65 3.03 9.03 2.84
N MET A 66 1.86 8.66 2.34
CA MET A 66 0.88 7.82 3.02
C MET A 66 0.50 6.64 2.12
N LEU A 67 0.34 5.45 2.70
CA LEU A 67 -0.13 4.25 2.00
C LEU A 67 -1.14 3.49 2.85
N THR A 68 -2.18 2.98 2.21
CA THR A 68 -3.16 2.05 2.80
C THR A 68 -2.97 0.64 2.24
N ASN A 69 -3.14 -0.38 3.09
CA ASN A 69 -3.11 -1.78 2.65
C ASN A 69 -3.75 -2.72 3.69
N HIS A 70 -3.81 -4.02 3.40
CA HIS A 70 -4.10 -5.03 4.41
C HIS A 70 -2.96 -5.19 5.41
N ASP A 71 -3.32 -5.51 6.65
CA ASP A 71 -2.34 -5.86 7.67
C ASP A 71 -1.78 -7.27 7.44
N THR A 72 -0.70 -7.36 6.66
CA THR A 72 -0.03 -8.63 6.31
C THR A 72 1.44 -8.56 6.69
N GLU A 73 2.05 -9.72 6.92
CA GLU A 73 3.49 -9.83 7.21
C GLU A 73 4.33 -9.18 6.10
N LEU A 74 4.01 -9.42 4.82
CA LEU A 74 4.68 -8.79 3.69
C LEU A 74 4.65 -7.26 3.77
N ILE A 75 3.49 -6.66 4.04
CA ILE A 75 3.36 -5.20 4.13
C ILE A 75 4.11 -4.67 5.35
N ARG A 76 4.03 -5.34 6.50
CA ARG A 76 4.80 -4.97 7.70
C ARG A 76 6.31 -5.01 7.46
N GLU A 77 6.80 -6.04 6.76
CA GLU A 77 8.21 -6.16 6.41
C GLU A 77 8.68 -5.03 5.48
N LEU A 78 7.94 -4.80 4.38
CA LEU A 78 8.29 -3.82 3.36
C LEU A 78 8.35 -2.38 3.89
N TYR A 79 7.56 -2.08 4.93
CA TYR A 79 7.41 -0.74 5.49
C TYR A 79 7.83 -0.64 6.97
N SER A 80 8.60 -1.59 7.48
CA SER A 80 9.05 -1.69 8.88
C SER A 80 9.79 -0.44 9.42
N GLU A 81 10.35 0.38 8.54
CA GLU A 81 11.04 1.63 8.88
C GLU A 81 10.08 2.84 9.09
N TYR A 82 8.78 2.67 8.89
CA TYR A 82 7.79 3.74 8.89
C TYR A 82 6.75 3.60 10.01
N ASN A 83 5.95 4.66 10.21
CA ASN A 83 4.86 4.63 11.18
C ASN A 83 3.70 3.80 10.60
N ILE A 84 3.38 2.68 11.23
CA ILE A 84 2.28 1.78 10.84
C ILE A 84 1.19 1.87 11.91
N GLU A 85 0.01 2.33 11.51
CA GLU A 85 -1.20 2.34 12.34
C GLU A 85 -2.16 1.26 11.85
N VAL A 86 -2.62 0.39 12.76
CA VAL A 86 -3.62 -0.64 12.44
C VAL A 86 -5.01 -0.08 12.66
N VAL A 87 -5.87 -0.23 11.66
CA VAL A 87 -7.26 0.22 11.68
C VAL A 87 -8.18 -0.99 11.55
N PRO A 88 -9.10 -1.21 12.52
CA PRO A 88 -10.10 -2.26 12.40
C PRO A 88 -11.15 -1.88 11.35
N VAL A 89 -11.41 -2.79 10.41
CA VAL A 89 -12.40 -2.60 9.35
C VAL A 89 -13.47 -3.68 9.37
N LYS A 90 -14.69 -3.32 8.95
CA LYS A 90 -15.81 -4.25 8.81
C LYS A 90 -15.85 -4.80 7.39
N ARG A 91 -15.76 -6.12 7.24
CA ARG A 91 -15.89 -6.82 5.94
C ARG A 91 -17.30 -7.38 5.78
N SER A 92 -18.19 -6.62 5.15
CA SER A 92 -19.63 -6.93 5.08
C SER A 92 -20.00 -8.18 4.26
N ILE A 93 -19.05 -8.82 3.59
CA ILE A 93 -19.30 -9.88 2.59
C ILE A 93 -19.42 -11.29 3.21
N ASN A 94 -19.00 -11.51 4.46
CA ASN A 94 -19.07 -12.84 5.08
C ASN A 94 -20.51 -13.19 5.55
N SER A 95 -20.99 -14.39 5.28
CA SER A 95 -22.30 -14.86 5.76
C SER A 95 -22.34 -15.00 7.29
N ASP A 96 -21.19 -15.27 7.93
CA ASP A 96 -21.03 -15.27 9.38
C ASP A 96 -20.66 -13.87 9.89
N ALA A 97 -21.58 -13.26 10.65
CA ALA A 97 -21.40 -11.92 11.22
C ALA A 97 -20.15 -11.79 12.12
N LYS A 98 -19.73 -12.88 12.79
CA LYS A 98 -18.54 -12.87 13.65
C LYS A 98 -17.23 -12.83 12.86
N LYS A 99 -17.27 -13.18 11.57
CA LYS A 99 -16.11 -13.18 10.66
C LYS A 99 -16.07 -11.96 9.75
N ARG A 100 -16.91 -10.95 10.00
CA ARG A 100 -16.94 -9.66 9.27
C ARG A 100 -15.94 -8.65 9.82
N VAL A 101 -14.79 -9.12 10.31
CA VAL A 101 -13.72 -8.30 10.87
C VAL A 101 -12.48 -8.45 10.00
N GLY A 102 -11.74 -7.37 9.84
CA GLY A 102 -10.44 -7.37 9.20
C GLY A 102 -9.60 -6.21 9.72
N GLU A 103 -8.32 -6.25 9.40
CA GLU A 103 -7.37 -5.21 9.77
C GLU A 103 -6.73 -4.65 8.50
N GLU A 104 -6.62 -3.34 8.47
CA GLU A 104 -5.89 -2.58 7.47
C GLU A 104 -4.82 -1.74 8.16
N VAL A 105 -3.83 -1.32 7.40
CA VAL A 105 -2.75 -0.47 7.90
C VAL A 105 -2.73 0.86 7.17
N ILE A 106 -2.51 1.93 7.92
CA ILE A 106 -2.12 3.24 7.42
C ILE A 106 -0.63 3.42 7.70
N ILE A 107 0.16 3.58 6.65
CA ILE A 107 1.61 3.70 6.70
C ILE A 107 2.02 5.12 6.35
N ARG A 108 2.82 5.77 7.20
CA ARG A 108 3.26 7.16 7.03
C ARG A 108 4.75 7.35 7.30
N ASN A 109 5.39 8.25 6.55
CA ASN A 109 6.78 8.65 6.80
C ASN A 109 6.92 9.92 7.68
N TYR A 110 5.81 10.37 8.28
CA TYR A 110 5.71 11.52 9.17
C TYR A 110 4.89 11.15 10.41
N LYS A 111 4.97 12.01 11.43
CA LYS A 111 4.19 11.88 12.67
C LYS A 111 2.90 12.68 12.57
#